data_AF-A0A383AGF1-F1
#
_entry.id   AF-A0A383AGF1-F1
#
_cell.length_a   1.000
_cell.length_b   1.000
_cell.length_c   1.000
_cell.angle_alpha   90.00
_cell.angle_beta   90.00
_cell.angle_gamma   90.00
#
_symmetry.space_group_name_H-M   'P 1'
#
loop_
_entity.id
_entity.type
_entity.pdbx_description
1 polymer ?
#
loop_
_entity_poly.entity_id
_entity_poly.type
_entity_poly.pdbx_seq_one_letter_code
_entity_poly.pdbx_strand_id
1 'polypeptide(L)'
;MSSIPSVETDRPRRPLVVVSNREPYQHTYDQENKVQWSPTTGGVAVALDALMRERGGVWIAHGAGDADRDVVDADDRVLVPPDRPSYILRRLWLTDKESVSYYDGFANEGLWPLCHEAHVRPVFRTRDWESYQLVNKRFAEVVETELPDLSAPVFIQDYHLALVAANV
;
A
#
# COMPACT_ATOMS: atom_id res chain seq x y z
N MET A 1 13.78 -40.15 18.41
CA MET A 1 14.33 -38.78 18.36
C MET A 1 14.87 -38.55 16.96
N SER A 2 14.11 -37.89 16.10
CA SER A 2 14.58 -37.46 14.77
C SER A 2 14.70 -35.96 14.82
N SER A 3 15.93 -35.46 14.85
CA SER A 3 16.23 -34.03 14.88
C SER A 3 15.82 -33.41 13.55
N ILE A 4 14.93 -32.42 13.60
CA ILE A 4 14.59 -31.59 12.44
C ILE A 4 15.86 -30.84 12.02
N PRO A 5 16.27 -30.88 10.75
CA PRO A 5 17.43 -30.12 10.30
C PRO A 5 17.15 -28.62 10.49
N SER A 6 18.02 -27.95 11.23
CA SER A 6 18.03 -26.50 11.37
C SER A 6 18.27 -25.89 10.00
N VAL A 7 17.27 -25.18 9.47
CA VAL A 7 17.42 -24.38 8.26
C VAL A 7 18.43 -23.28 8.57
N GLU A 8 19.62 -23.35 7.97
CA GLU A 8 20.61 -22.27 7.98
C GLU A 8 19.97 -21.01 7.38
N THR A 9 19.59 -20.07 8.23
CA THR A 9 19.10 -18.75 7.84
C THR A 9 20.27 -17.77 7.70
N ASP A 10 21.19 -18.05 6.79
CA ASP A 10 22.27 -17.10 6.44
C ASP A 10 22.16 -16.58 5.00
N ARG A 11 20.92 -16.55 4.47
CA ARG A 11 20.64 -15.71 3.31
C ARG A 11 20.45 -14.28 3.79
N PRO A 12 21.11 -13.28 3.18
CA PRO A 12 20.80 -11.89 3.45
C PRO A 12 19.29 -11.67 3.25
N ARG A 13 18.64 -11.05 4.24
CA ARG A 13 17.20 -10.77 4.18
C ARG A 13 16.96 -9.91 2.95
N ARG A 14 16.28 -10.47 1.95
CA ARG A 14 15.88 -9.72 0.76
C ARG A 14 14.84 -8.69 1.17
N PRO A 15 14.98 -7.42 0.76
CA PRO A 15 13.96 -6.41 1.00
C PRO A 15 12.63 -6.86 0.37
N LEU A 16 11.55 -6.76 1.14
CA LEU A 16 10.20 -7.02 0.67
C LEU A 16 9.58 -5.70 0.20
N VAL A 17 8.92 -5.72 -0.96
CA VAL A 17 8.07 -4.60 -1.40
C VAL A 17 6.62 -5.01 -1.17
N VAL A 18 5.91 -4.31 -0.28
CA VAL A 18 4.47 -4.48 -0.10
C VAL A 18 3.75 -3.37 -0.84
N VAL A 19 2.68 -3.68 -1.56
CA VAL A 19 1.88 -2.69 -2.28
C VAL A 19 0.43 -2.85 -1.87
N SER A 20 -0.19 -1.80 -1.32
CA SER A 20 -1.60 -1.81 -0.96
C SER A 20 -2.25 -0.46 -1.24
N ASN A 21 -3.58 -0.44 -1.35
CA ASN A 21 -4.28 0.83 -1.51
C ASN A 21 -4.12 1.72 -0.27
N ARG A 22 -4.40 1.17 0.92
CA ARG A 22 -4.28 1.91 2.18
C ARG A 22 -2.88 1.79 2.78
N GLU A 23 -2.40 2.88 3.35
CA GLU A 23 -1.18 2.93 4.13
C GLU A 23 -1.34 2.31 5.53
N PRO A 24 -0.23 1.98 6.24
CA PRO A 24 -0.29 1.46 7.61
C PRO A 24 -0.38 2.55 8.69
N TYR A 25 0.08 3.77 8.40
CA TYR A 25 0.06 4.92 9.32
C TYR A 25 -0.35 6.18 8.59
N GLN A 26 -1.31 6.89 9.14
CA GLN A 26 -1.80 8.16 8.60
C GLN A 26 -1.40 9.29 9.54
N HIS A 27 -0.89 10.39 8.98
CA HIS A 27 -0.59 11.63 9.72
C HIS A 27 -1.68 12.65 9.50
N THR A 28 -2.14 13.26 10.59
CA THR A 28 -3.16 14.28 10.55
C THR A 28 -2.82 15.49 11.41
N TYR A 29 -3.39 16.64 11.08
CA TYR A 29 -3.31 17.82 11.95
C TYR A 29 -4.31 17.74 13.10
N ASP A 30 -3.86 18.07 14.31
CA ASP A 30 -4.75 18.27 15.46
C ASP A 30 -5.35 19.69 15.50
N GLN A 31 -6.14 19.98 16.53
CA GLN A 31 -6.78 21.29 16.71
C GLN A 31 -5.79 22.44 16.92
N GLU A 32 -4.53 22.14 17.27
CA GLU A 32 -3.44 23.11 17.44
C GLU A 32 -2.51 23.16 16.23
N ASN A 33 -2.90 22.54 15.10
CA ASN A 33 -2.11 22.45 13.87
C ASN A 33 -0.76 21.72 14.07
N LYS A 34 -0.71 20.78 15.02
CA LYS A 34 0.43 19.88 15.21
C LYS A 34 0.16 18.56 14.51
N VAL A 35 1.21 17.98 13.94
CA VAL A 35 1.13 16.67 13.30
C VAL A 35 0.99 15.58 14.37
N GLN A 36 -0.06 14.78 14.25
CA GLN A 36 -0.28 13.54 14.99
C GLN A 36 -0.32 12.37 14.00
N TRP A 37 -0.26 11.14 14.51
CA TRP A 37 -0.35 9.94 13.68
C TRP A 37 -1.26 8.89 14.30
N SER A 38 -1.85 8.06 13.46
CA SER A 38 -2.64 6.89 13.89
C SER A 38 -2.38 5.69 12.97
N PRO A 39 -2.38 4.46 13.50
CA PRO A 39 -2.29 3.27 12.68
C PRO A 39 -3.62 3.02 11.95
N THR A 40 -3.55 2.56 10.72
CA THR A 40 -4.75 2.14 9.98
C THR A 40 -5.30 0.84 10.56
N THR A 41 -6.60 0.82 10.81
CA THR A 41 -7.29 -0.35 11.37
C THR A 41 -7.74 -1.31 10.27
N GLY A 42 -7.61 -2.61 10.52
CA GLY A 42 -8.02 -3.67 9.58
C GLY A 42 -7.07 -4.87 9.64
N GLY A 43 -7.62 -6.09 9.56
CA GLY A 43 -6.84 -7.32 9.75
C GLY A 43 -5.65 -7.46 8.79
N VAL A 44 -5.81 -7.06 7.53
CA VAL A 44 -4.75 -7.09 6.52
C VAL A 44 -3.64 -6.09 6.84
N ALA A 45 -3.98 -4.84 7.15
CA ALA A 45 -3.01 -3.80 7.48
C ALA A 45 -2.17 -4.17 8.72
N VAL A 46 -2.82 -4.68 9.77
CA VAL A 46 -2.16 -5.12 11.01
C VAL A 46 -1.20 -6.29 10.74
N ALA A 47 -1.63 -7.29 9.94
CA ALA A 47 -0.78 -8.44 9.63
C ALA A 47 0.44 -8.05 8.78
N LEU A 48 0.25 -7.19 7.79
CA LEU A 48 1.34 -6.70 6.93
C LEU A 48 2.29 -5.76 7.68
N ASP A 49 1.81 -4.94 8.60
CA ASP A 49 2.65 -4.10 9.46
C ASP A 49 3.55 -4.96 10.36
N ALA A 50 3.00 -6.00 10.99
CA ALA A 50 3.81 -6.95 11.75
C ALA A 50 4.90 -7.61 10.90
N LEU A 51 4.56 -8.02 9.68
CA LEU A 51 5.52 -8.59 8.71
C LEU A 51 6.61 -7.59 8.33
N MET A 52 6.24 -6.34 8.01
CA MET A 52 7.17 -5.30 7.56
C MET A 52 8.09 -4.84 8.69
N ARG A 53 7.61 -4.73 9.92
CA ARG A 53 8.44 -4.44 11.10
C ARG A 53 9.51 -5.51 11.35
N GLU A 54 9.25 -6.77 10.99
CA GLU A 54 10.23 -7.85 11.10
C GLU A 54 11.18 -7.89 9.89
N ARG A 55 10.63 -7.82 8.67
CA ARG A 55 11.39 -8.02 7.42
C ARG A 55 12.16 -6.79 6.97
N GLY A 56 11.65 -5.59 7.26
CA GLY A 56 12.07 -4.35 6.61
C GLY A 56 11.67 -4.31 5.13
N GLY A 57 12.11 -3.25 4.45
CA GLY A 57 11.82 -3.01 3.03
C GLY A 57 10.96 -1.78 2.82
N VAL A 58 10.18 -1.78 1.73
CA VAL A 58 9.36 -0.64 1.32
C VAL A 58 7.90 -1.06 1.25
N TRP A 59 7.04 -0.30 1.91
CA TRP A 59 5.60 -0.39 1.75
C TRP A 59 5.13 0.77 0.88
N ILE A 60 4.57 0.48 -0.29
CA ILE A 60 4.00 1.44 -1.22
C ILE A 60 2.48 1.51 -1.00
N ALA A 61 1.96 2.69 -0.72
CA ALA A 61 0.52 2.91 -0.51
C ALA A 61 0.09 4.32 -0.86
N HIS A 62 -1.21 4.59 -1.00
CA HIS A 62 -1.68 5.97 -1.12
C HIS A 62 -1.70 6.66 0.25
N GLY A 63 -1.23 7.90 0.30
CA GLY A 63 -1.34 8.75 1.50
C GLY A 63 -2.72 9.41 1.57
N ALA A 64 -3.40 9.30 2.70
CA ALA A 64 -4.77 9.78 2.90
C ALA A 64 -4.89 10.89 3.96
N GLY A 65 -3.86 11.08 4.77
CA GLY A 65 -3.77 12.08 5.83
C GLY A 65 -3.53 13.48 5.31
N ASP A 66 -4.16 14.46 5.97
CA ASP A 66 -4.00 15.87 5.62
C ASP A 66 -2.61 16.44 5.98
N ALA A 67 -1.86 15.75 6.85
CA ALA A 67 -0.47 16.07 7.19
C ALA A 67 0.57 15.13 6.54
N ASP A 68 0.14 14.14 5.74
CA ASP A 68 1.07 13.13 5.22
C ASP A 68 2.14 13.69 4.29
N ARG A 69 1.83 14.78 3.58
CA ARG A 69 2.77 15.46 2.68
C ARG A 69 3.86 16.21 3.41
N ASP A 70 3.63 16.57 4.67
CA ASP A 70 4.54 17.42 5.44
C ASP A 70 5.59 16.60 6.21
N VAL A 71 5.44 15.27 6.23
CA VAL A 71 6.32 14.35 6.95
C VAL A 71 7.19 13.49 6.03
N VAL A 72 6.99 13.56 4.72
CA VAL A 72 7.75 12.79 3.75
C VAL A 72 9.00 13.53 3.28
N ASP A 73 9.98 12.79 2.77
CA ASP A 73 11.13 13.34 2.07
C ASP A 73 10.84 13.73 0.60
N ALA A 74 11.88 14.09 -0.15
CA ALA A 74 11.77 14.51 -1.55
C ALA A 74 11.30 13.40 -2.50
N ASP A 75 11.39 12.14 -2.08
CA ASP A 75 10.93 10.96 -2.83
C ASP A 75 9.58 10.46 -2.26
N ASP A 76 8.83 11.31 -1.58
CA ASP A 76 7.62 10.98 -0.80
C ASP A 76 7.72 9.71 0.07
N ARG A 77 8.88 9.51 0.71
CA ARG A 77 9.10 8.42 1.67
C ARG A 77 9.07 8.94 3.11
N VAL A 78 8.62 8.10 4.02
CA VAL A 78 8.69 8.34 5.47
C VAL A 78 9.04 7.05 6.19
N LEU A 79 9.87 7.14 7.25
CA LEU A 79 10.16 5.98 8.08
C LEU A 79 9.02 5.73 9.06
N VAL A 80 8.61 4.47 9.18
CA VAL A 80 7.50 4.05 10.03
C VAL A 80 7.85 2.76 10.79
N PRO A 81 7.18 2.46 11.91
CA PRO A 81 6.24 3.31 12.67
C PRO A 81 6.90 4.61 13.20
N PRO A 82 6.17 5.73 13.37
CA PRO A 82 6.78 7.01 13.79
C PRO A 82 7.47 6.98 15.17
N ASP A 83 7.01 6.13 16.09
CA ASP A 83 7.60 5.96 17.42
C ASP A 83 8.82 5.03 17.44
N ARG A 84 8.89 4.07 16.51
CA ARG A 84 10.00 3.14 16.37
C ARG A 84 10.27 2.79 14.90
N PRO A 85 10.89 3.70 14.13
CA PRO A 85 11.22 3.51 12.72
C PRO A 85 11.87 2.14 12.42
N SER A 86 11.30 1.40 11.48
CA SER A 86 11.78 0.05 11.12
C SER A 86 11.71 -0.28 9.62
N TYR A 87 10.85 0.39 8.86
CA TYR A 87 10.75 0.25 7.41
C TYR A 87 10.32 1.56 6.75
N ILE A 88 10.38 1.59 5.41
CA ILE A 88 10.03 2.78 4.61
C ILE A 88 8.58 2.65 4.14
N LEU A 89 7.79 3.70 4.32
CA LEU A 89 6.50 3.89 3.66
C LEU A 89 6.70 4.89 2.50
N ARG A 90 6.45 4.44 1.27
CA ARG A 90 6.46 5.25 0.04
C ARG A 90 5.02 5.62 -0.30
N ARG A 91 4.69 6.92 -0.27
CA ARG A 91 3.33 7.39 -0.52
C ARG A 91 3.09 7.75 -1.97
N LEU A 92 1.94 7.35 -2.48
CA LEU A 92 1.36 7.87 -3.72
C LEU A 92 0.25 8.86 -3.42
N TRP A 93 0.15 9.87 -4.27
CA TRP A 93 -0.82 10.92 -4.12
C TRP A 93 -1.93 10.80 -5.16
N LEU A 94 -3.14 10.51 -4.69
CA LEU A 94 -4.33 10.55 -5.53
C LEU A 94 -4.91 11.96 -5.51
N THR A 95 -5.35 12.41 -6.68
CA THR A 95 -6.22 13.59 -6.79
C THR A 95 -7.64 13.24 -6.34
N ASP A 96 -8.44 14.23 -5.96
CA ASP A 96 -9.85 14.01 -5.59
C ASP A 96 -10.63 13.29 -6.70
N LYS A 97 -10.35 13.63 -7.96
CA LYS A 97 -10.97 12.99 -9.13
C LYS A 97 -10.60 11.51 -9.23
N GLU A 98 -9.32 11.17 -8.99
CA GLU A 98 -8.86 9.78 -8.96
C GLU A 98 -9.47 9.04 -7.77
N SER A 99 -9.52 9.65 -6.59
CA SER A 99 -10.18 9.03 -5.41
C SER A 99 -11.64 8.65 -5.71
N VAL A 100 -12.41 9.59 -6.28
CA VAL A 100 -13.81 9.33 -6.64
C VAL A 100 -13.94 8.27 -7.75
N SER A 101 -13.11 8.32 -8.79
CA SER A 101 -13.31 7.45 -9.97
C SER A 101 -12.69 6.06 -9.79
N TYR A 102 -11.49 5.97 -9.22
CA TYR A 102 -10.78 4.73 -8.98
C TYR A 102 -11.24 4.05 -7.69
N TYR A 103 -11.24 4.75 -6.55
CA TYR A 103 -11.49 4.13 -5.25
C TYR A 103 -12.98 3.96 -4.99
N ASP A 104 -13.76 5.03 -5.05
CA ASP A 104 -15.22 4.92 -4.84
C ASP A 104 -15.90 4.22 -6.02
N GLY A 105 -15.63 4.67 -7.25
CA GLY A 105 -16.23 4.15 -8.48
C GLY A 105 -15.82 2.70 -8.79
N PHE A 106 -14.67 2.52 -9.45
CA PHE A 106 -14.35 1.18 -9.99
C PHE A 106 -14.09 0.15 -8.89
N ALA A 107 -13.32 0.51 -7.86
CA ALA A 107 -12.94 -0.44 -6.81
C ALA A 107 -14.12 -0.76 -5.89
N ASN A 108 -14.82 0.24 -5.33
CA ASN A 108 -15.86 -0.02 -4.31
C ASN A 108 -17.29 -0.15 -4.85
N GLU A 109 -17.70 0.56 -5.90
CA GLU A 109 -19.01 0.33 -6.55
C GLU A 109 -18.97 -0.83 -7.57
N GLY A 110 -17.80 -1.15 -8.12
CA GLY A 110 -17.61 -2.20 -9.13
C GLY A 110 -17.05 -3.50 -8.55
N LEU A 111 -15.76 -3.53 -8.20
CA LEU A 111 -15.05 -4.74 -7.81
C LEU A 111 -15.48 -5.30 -6.45
N TRP A 112 -15.66 -4.45 -5.44
CA TRP A 112 -16.05 -4.90 -4.11
C TRP A 112 -17.35 -5.72 -4.10
N PRO A 113 -18.49 -5.25 -4.66
CA PRO A 113 -19.71 -6.06 -4.68
C PRO A 113 -19.56 -7.32 -5.56
N LEU A 114 -18.75 -7.25 -6.61
CA LEU A 114 -18.45 -8.40 -7.47
C LEU A 114 -17.68 -9.50 -6.70
N CYS A 115 -16.70 -9.12 -5.89
CA CYS A 115 -15.86 -10.05 -5.13
C CYS A 115 -16.57 -10.64 -3.89
N HIS A 116 -17.59 -9.98 -3.36
CA HIS A 116 -18.20 -10.33 -2.08
C HIS A 116 -19.63 -10.89 -2.20
N GLU A 117 -20.09 -11.22 -3.41
CA GLU A 117 -21.48 -11.63 -3.69
C GLU A 117 -22.50 -10.72 -2.99
N ALA A 118 -22.23 -9.42 -3.00
CA ALA A 118 -23.07 -8.47 -2.28
C ALA A 118 -24.46 -8.42 -2.92
N HIS A 119 -25.49 -8.15 -2.11
CA HIS A 119 -26.86 -7.92 -2.60
C HIS A 119 -27.01 -6.60 -3.38
N VAL A 120 -25.90 -5.90 -3.62
CA VAL A 120 -25.79 -4.67 -4.39
C VAL A 120 -25.20 -5.00 -5.75
N ARG A 121 -25.82 -4.49 -6.83
CA ARG A 121 -25.33 -4.74 -8.19
C ARG A 121 -24.04 -3.95 -8.44
N PRO A 122 -22.98 -4.58 -8.97
CA PRO A 122 -21.79 -3.89 -9.43
C PRO A 122 -22.11 -2.82 -10.46
N VAL A 123 -21.44 -1.66 -10.37
CA VAL A 123 -21.55 -0.58 -11.35
C VAL A 123 -20.21 -0.35 -12.02
N PHE A 124 -20.18 -0.44 -13.34
CA PHE A 124 -18.98 -0.19 -14.13
C PHE A 124 -19.21 0.95 -15.11
N ARG A 125 -18.34 1.95 -15.07
CA ARG A 125 -18.34 3.10 -15.99
C ARG A 125 -16.97 3.20 -16.64
N THR A 126 -16.93 3.53 -17.93
CA THR A 126 -15.67 3.64 -18.68
C THR A 126 -14.69 4.61 -18.02
N ARG A 127 -15.17 5.76 -17.55
CA ARG A 127 -14.32 6.76 -16.86
C ARG A 127 -13.68 6.23 -15.57
N ASP A 128 -14.41 5.38 -14.83
CA ASP A 128 -13.97 4.82 -13.57
C ASP A 128 -12.88 3.76 -13.85
N TRP A 129 -13.09 2.95 -14.90
CA TRP A 129 -12.10 2.00 -15.42
C TRP A 129 -10.81 2.68 -15.91
N GLU A 130 -10.92 3.75 -16.69
CA GLU A 130 -9.75 4.52 -17.16
C GLU A 130 -8.93 5.06 -15.98
N SER A 131 -9.61 5.60 -14.95
CA SER A 131 -8.95 6.03 -13.72
C SER A 131 -8.30 4.86 -12.98
N TYR A 132 -8.93 3.68 -12.97
CA TYR A 132 -8.39 2.50 -12.33
C TYR A 132 -7.11 1.99 -13.00
N GLN A 133 -7.09 1.95 -14.33
CA GLN A 133 -5.89 1.63 -15.10
C GLN A 133 -4.77 2.65 -14.85
N LEU A 134 -5.09 3.95 -14.85
CA LEU A 134 -4.12 5.00 -14.61
C LEU A 134 -3.48 4.89 -13.23
N VAL A 135 -4.28 4.72 -12.18
CA VAL A 135 -3.78 4.59 -10.81
C VAL A 135 -2.94 3.31 -10.66
N ASN A 136 -3.40 2.17 -11.18
CA ASN A 136 -2.62 0.92 -11.13
C ASN A 136 -1.27 1.05 -11.86
N LYS A 137 -1.24 1.75 -13.01
CA LYS A 137 0.00 2.03 -13.72
C LYS A 137 0.97 2.86 -12.88
N ARG A 138 0.49 3.91 -12.21
CA ARG A 138 1.31 4.73 -11.31
C ARG A 138 1.87 3.92 -10.14
N PHE A 139 1.08 3.02 -9.55
CA PHE A 139 1.57 2.09 -8.53
C PHE A 139 2.68 1.20 -9.08
N ALA A 140 2.52 0.65 -10.29
CA ALA A 140 3.54 -0.18 -10.92
C ALA A 140 4.85 0.60 -11.20
N GLU A 141 4.76 1.82 -11.72
CA GLU A 141 5.91 2.70 -11.92
C GLU A 141 6.67 2.95 -10.59
N VAL A 142 5.96 3.18 -9.49
CA VAL A 142 6.62 3.35 -8.18
C VAL A 142 7.26 2.05 -7.70
N VAL A 143 6.61 0.89 -7.92
CA VAL A 143 7.21 -0.42 -7.60
C VAL A 143 8.54 -0.59 -8.33
N GLU A 144 8.60 -0.30 -9.64
CA GLU A 144 9.83 -0.38 -10.42
C GLU A 144 10.95 0.50 -9.85
N THR A 145 10.62 1.72 -9.37
CA THR A 145 11.62 2.62 -8.79
C THR A 145 12.12 2.22 -7.40
N GLU A 146 11.31 1.49 -6.63
CA GLU A 146 11.63 1.05 -5.26
C GLU A 146 12.25 -0.37 -5.22
N LEU A 147 12.20 -1.10 -6.34
CA LEU A 147 12.78 -2.43 -6.43
C LEU A 147 14.31 -2.37 -6.32
N PRO A 148 14.92 -3.03 -5.32
CA PRO A 148 16.37 -3.04 -5.19
C PRO A 148 17.03 -3.88 -6.31
N ASP A 149 16.36 -4.95 -6.74
CA ASP A 149 16.69 -5.76 -7.90
C ASP A 149 15.48 -6.61 -8.35
N LEU A 150 15.56 -7.23 -9.53
CA LEU A 150 14.48 -8.04 -10.13
C LEU A 150 14.16 -9.34 -9.36
N SER A 151 14.96 -9.71 -8.37
CA SER A 151 14.76 -10.90 -7.53
C SER A 151 14.06 -10.60 -6.20
N ALA A 152 13.78 -9.32 -5.92
CA ALA A 152 13.05 -8.89 -4.75
C ALA A 152 11.56 -9.27 -4.86
N PRO A 153 10.98 -9.89 -3.84
CA PRO A 153 9.56 -10.23 -3.85
C PRO A 153 8.70 -8.96 -3.74
N VAL A 154 7.71 -8.84 -4.63
CA VAL A 154 6.65 -7.82 -4.57
C VAL A 154 5.36 -8.49 -4.12
N PHE A 155 4.76 -8.01 -3.03
CA PHE A 155 3.51 -8.50 -2.49
C PHE A 155 2.39 -7.46 -2.67
N ILE A 156 1.64 -7.61 -3.76
CA ILE A 156 0.53 -6.73 -4.14
C ILE A 156 -0.74 -7.20 -3.42
N GLN A 157 -1.44 -6.25 -2.79
CA GLN A 157 -2.60 -6.53 -1.96
C GLN A 157 -3.90 -6.01 -2.59
N ASP A 158 -4.87 -6.91 -2.59
CA ASP A 158 -6.30 -6.63 -2.70
C ASP A 158 -6.79 -6.20 -4.09
N TYR A 159 -8.11 -6.19 -4.27
CA TYR A 159 -8.78 -5.92 -5.55
C TYR A 159 -8.50 -4.52 -6.13
N HIS A 160 -8.06 -3.59 -5.29
CA HIS A 160 -7.68 -2.23 -5.69
C HIS A 160 -6.53 -2.21 -6.72
N LEU A 161 -5.64 -3.21 -6.66
CA LEU A 161 -4.35 -3.19 -7.37
C LEU A 161 -4.19 -4.38 -8.34
N ALA A 162 -5.29 -4.89 -8.88
CA ALA A 162 -5.30 -6.11 -9.68
C ALA A 162 -4.50 -6.03 -10.99
N LEU A 163 -4.18 -4.83 -11.47
CA LEU A 163 -3.40 -4.63 -12.70
C LEU A 163 -1.93 -4.33 -12.45
N VAL A 164 -1.51 -4.08 -11.20
CA VAL A 164 -0.11 -3.70 -10.91
C VAL A 164 0.86 -4.78 -11.42
N ALA A 165 0.58 -6.05 -11.16
CA ALA A 165 1.48 -7.15 -11.55
C ALA A 165 1.70 -7.28 -13.07
N ALA A 166 0.76 -6.82 -13.89
CA ALA A 166 0.89 -6.86 -15.35
C ALA A 166 1.70 -5.67 -15.90
N ASN A 167 2.01 -4.68 -15.07
CA ASN A 167 2.69 -3.44 -15.43
C ASN A 167 4.05 -3.26 -14.72
N VAL A 168 4.52 -4.28 -13.99
CA VAL A 168 5.85 -4.38 -13.34
C VAL A 168 6.63 -5.47 -14.05
#